data_AF-A0A843VTI5-F1
#
_entry.id   AF-A0A843VTI5-F1
#
_cell.length_a   1.000
_cell.length_b   1.000
_cell.length_c   1.000
_cell.angle_alpha   90.00
_cell.angle_beta   90.00
_cell.angle_gamma   90.00
#
_symmetry.space_group_name_H-M   'P 1'
#
loop_
_entity.id
_entity.type
_entity.pdbx_description
1 polymer ?
#
loop_
_entity_poly.entity_id
_entity_poly.type
_entity_poly.pdbx_seq_one_letter_code
_entity_poly.pdbx_strand_id
1 'polypeptide(L)'
;MEDYQARYAGRLWLDRRVMLESQAVRLLEGRLAEQEVELTRLRTEVRALKEELARVRTSRDAGVSSSAQPARGDLAVLLQEALDRAEARVREFEAEAHMEALRLEMETERWTMATAMEELRDDWATMRGHLLEARERHREAEAARARIAADYEILKDRVLKKRREQQRQA
;
A
#
# COMPACT_ATOMS: atom_id res chain seq x y z
N MET A 1 3.36 30.37 14.06
CA MET A 1 2.87 29.18 14.80
C MET A 1 2.33 28.12 13.85
N GLU A 2 1.64 28.49 12.76
CA GLU A 2 1.05 27.56 11.78
C GLU A 2 2.09 26.64 11.09
N ASP A 3 3.26 27.18 10.75
CA ASP A 3 4.33 26.43 10.06
C ASP A 3 4.95 25.30 10.92
N TYR A 4 4.81 25.39 12.24
CA TYR A 4 5.31 24.35 13.17
C TYR A 4 4.29 23.21 13.33
N GLN A 5 2.99 23.53 13.33
CA GLN A 5 1.91 22.56 13.42
C GLN A 5 1.81 21.71 12.14
N ALA A 6 1.97 22.32 10.96
CA ALA A 6 2.01 21.59 9.69
C ALA A 6 3.19 20.60 9.61
N ARG A 7 4.40 21.03 10.01
CA ARG A 7 5.59 20.16 10.04
C ARG A 7 5.51 19.06 11.09
N TYR A 8 4.80 19.29 12.19
CA TYR A 8 4.59 18.29 13.24
C TYR A 8 3.54 17.26 12.83
N ALA A 9 2.44 17.70 12.22
CA ALA A 9 1.42 16.83 11.65
C ALA A 9 1.99 15.92 10.54
N GLY A 10 2.81 16.47 9.64
CA GLY A 10 3.47 15.68 8.59
C GLY A 10 4.42 14.61 9.13
N ARG A 11 5.17 14.90 10.20
CA ARG A 11 6.03 13.91 10.86
C ARG A 11 5.24 12.80 11.56
N LEU A 12 4.20 13.16 12.31
CA LEU A 12 3.33 12.17 12.96
C LEU A 12 2.64 11.24 11.96
N TRP A 13 2.26 11.75 10.79
CA TRP A 13 1.68 10.95 9.73
C TRP A 13 2.70 9.97 9.12
N LEU A 14 3.91 10.43 8.80
CA LEU A 14 5.01 9.59 8.31
C LEU A 14 5.37 8.49 9.32
N ASP A 15 5.54 8.85 10.60
CA ASP A 15 5.87 7.90 11.66
C ASP A 15 4.79 6.83 11.82
N ARG A 16 3.51 7.23 11.76
CA ARG A 16 2.38 6.30 11.83
C ARG A 16 2.33 5.38 10.60
N ARG A 17 2.58 5.91 9.41
CA ARG A 17 2.63 5.13 8.17
C ARG A 17 3.75 4.08 8.20
N VAL A 18 4.97 4.49 8.52
CA VAL A 18 6.13 3.59 8.64
C VAL A 18 5.86 2.50 9.68
N MET A 19 5.22 2.85 10.80
CA MET A 19 4.84 1.89 11.82
C MET A 19 3.82 0.86 11.32
N LEU A 20 2.77 1.30 10.61
CA LEU A 20 1.76 0.40 10.04
C LEU A 20 2.34 -0.50 8.93
N GLU A 21 3.15 0.06 8.03
CA GLU A 21 3.86 -0.71 6.99
C GLU A 21 4.77 -1.78 7.64
N SER A 22 5.52 -1.40 8.67
CA SER A 22 6.41 -2.31 9.40
C SER A 22 5.66 -3.40 10.18
N GLN A 23 4.43 -3.14 10.63
CA GLN A 23 3.59 -4.14 11.28
C GLN A 23 3.00 -5.11 10.25
N ALA A 24 2.53 -4.59 9.12
CA ALA A 24 2.01 -5.40 8.03
C ALA A 24 3.08 -6.34 7.48
N VAL A 25 4.29 -5.84 7.21
CA VAL A 25 5.42 -6.67 6.76
C VAL A 25 5.71 -7.81 7.73
N ARG A 26 5.81 -7.52 9.04
CA ARG A 26 6.07 -8.56 10.04
C ARG A 26 4.97 -9.62 10.12
N LEU A 27 3.71 -9.23 9.99
CA LEU A 27 2.59 -10.18 9.96
C LEU A 27 2.66 -11.07 8.71
N LEU A 28 3.01 -10.51 7.55
CA LEU A 28 3.16 -11.26 6.31
C LEU A 28 4.35 -12.22 6.35
N GLU A 29 5.49 -11.78 6.88
CA GLU A 29 6.67 -12.64 7.09
C GLU A 29 6.34 -13.83 8.01
N GLY A 30 5.57 -13.60 9.09
CA GLY A 30 5.11 -14.65 9.97
C GLY A 30 4.22 -15.68 9.25
N ARG A 31 3.21 -15.20 8.50
CA ARG A 31 2.31 -16.08 7.72
C ARG A 31 3.06 -16.87 6.65
N LEU A 32 4.04 -16.25 5.98
CA LEU A 32 4.88 -16.91 4.99
C LEU A 32 5.70 -18.04 5.63
N ALA A 33 6.33 -17.78 6.78
CA ALA A 33 7.10 -18.78 7.49
C ALA A 33 6.23 -19.97 7.94
N GLU A 34 5.01 -19.71 8.42
CA GLU A 34 4.04 -20.77 8.76
C GLU A 34 3.68 -21.62 7.53
N GLN A 35 3.43 -20.98 6.38
CA GLN A 35 3.12 -21.68 5.14
C GLN A 35 4.30 -22.53 4.63
N GLU A 36 5.53 -22.02 4.70
CA GLU A 36 6.74 -22.75 4.33
C GLU A 36 6.96 -23.99 5.19
N VAL A 37 6.68 -23.89 6.50
CA VAL A 37 6.75 -25.02 7.42
C VAL A 37 5.73 -26.09 7.06
N GLU A 38 4.46 -25.72 6.83
CA GLU A 38 3.40 -26.69 6.48
C GLU A 38 3.68 -27.34 5.11
N LEU A 39 4.13 -26.57 4.12
CA LEU A 39 4.50 -27.10 2.81
C LEU A 39 5.69 -28.06 2.88
N THR A 40 6.69 -27.75 3.71
CA THR A 40 7.83 -28.66 3.97
C THR A 40 7.37 -29.95 4.64
N ARG A 41 6.46 -29.85 5.61
CA ARG A 41 5.86 -31.01 6.27
C ARG A 41 5.11 -31.89 5.27
N LEU A 42 4.22 -31.33 4.46
CA LEU A 42 3.45 -32.08 3.46
C LEU A 42 4.34 -32.77 2.43
N ARG A 43 5.38 -32.09 1.95
CA ARG A 43 6.36 -32.69 1.03
C ARG A 43 7.12 -33.85 1.67
N THR A 44 7.42 -33.75 2.95
CA THR A 44 8.07 -34.82 3.71
C THR A 44 7.15 -36.03 3.87
N GLU A 45 5.87 -35.80 4.18
CA GLU A 45 4.84 -36.86 4.25
C GLU A 45 4.66 -37.58 2.91
N VAL A 46 4.56 -36.83 1.79
CA VAL A 46 4.50 -37.40 0.43
C VAL A 46 5.74 -38.23 0.11
N ARG A 47 6.94 -37.75 0.48
CA ARG A 47 8.18 -38.50 0.25
C ARG A 47 8.20 -39.81 1.04
N ALA A 48 7.81 -39.79 2.31
CA ALA A 48 7.74 -40.99 3.14
C ALA A 48 6.75 -42.02 2.58
N LEU A 49 5.58 -41.58 2.11
CA LEU A 49 4.60 -42.46 1.45
C LEU A 49 5.14 -43.08 0.17
N LYS A 50 5.88 -42.32 -0.65
CA LYS A 50 6.55 -42.84 -1.86
C LYS A 50 7.61 -43.89 -1.53
N GLU A 51 8.43 -43.66 -0.52
CA GLU A 51 9.45 -44.59 -0.07
C GLU A 51 8.82 -45.90 0.47
N GLU A 52 7.76 -45.79 1.27
CA GLU A 52 7.07 -46.97 1.82
C GLU A 52 6.34 -47.76 0.73
N LEU A 53 5.67 -47.08 -0.21
CA LEU A 53 5.06 -47.72 -1.37
C LEU A 53 6.10 -48.46 -2.23
N ALA A 54 7.28 -47.88 -2.43
CA ALA A 54 8.38 -48.53 -3.15
C ALA A 54 8.89 -49.79 -2.42
N ARG A 55 8.98 -49.76 -1.08
CA ARG A 55 9.36 -50.92 -0.25
C ARG A 55 8.32 -52.05 -0.32
N VAL A 56 7.03 -51.72 -0.24
CA VAL A 56 5.95 -52.71 -0.36
C VAL A 56 5.94 -53.35 -1.76
N ARG A 57 6.18 -52.57 -2.81
CA ARG A 57 6.27 -53.11 -4.19
C ARG A 57 7.51 -53.99 -4.39
N THR A 58 8.69 -53.53 -4.00
CA THR A 58 9.93 -54.34 -4.12
C THR A 58 9.89 -55.63 -3.30
N SER A 59 9.31 -55.61 -2.11
CA SER A 59 9.11 -56.82 -1.28
C SER A 59 8.05 -57.78 -1.83
N ARG A 60 7.12 -57.30 -2.68
CA ARG A 60 6.18 -58.13 -3.44
C ARG A 60 6.87 -58.81 -4.62
N ASP A 61 7.73 -58.09 -5.33
CA ASP A 61 8.42 -58.58 -6.54
C ASP A 61 9.58 -59.55 -6.23
N ALA A 62 10.18 -59.46 -5.03
CA ALA A 62 11.24 -60.35 -4.56
C ALA A 62 10.78 -61.80 -4.25
N GLY A 63 9.55 -62.20 -4.58
CA GLY A 63 9.19 -63.61 -4.76
C GLY A 63 9.13 -64.48 -3.50
N VAL A 64 8.80 -63.93 -2.33
CA VAL A 64 8.51 -64.78 -1.16
C VAL A 64 7.08 -65.32 -1.31
N SER A 65 6.93 -66.51 -1.91
CA SER A 65 5.69 -67.29 -1.99
C SER A 65 5.16 -67.64 -0.59
N SER A 66 4.47 -66.69 0.03
CA SER A 66 3.93 -66.80 1.38
C SER A 66 2.49 -66.31 1.38
N SER A 67 1.67 -66.88 2.26
CA SER A 67 0.24 -66.56 2.47
C SER A 67 -0.08 -65.07 2.70
N ALA A 68 0.93 -64.21 2.83
CA ALA A 68 0.83 -62.76 2.96
C ALA A 68 0.67 -61.98 1.63
N GLN A 69 0.73 -62.63 0.46
CA GLN A 69 0.63 -61.96 -0.86
C GLN A 69 -0.64 -61.09 -1.06
N PRO A 70 -1.86 -61.54 -0.69
CA PRO A 70 -3.08 -60.74 -0.83
C PRO A 70 -3.06 -59.49 0.05
N ALA A 71 -2.66 -59.63 1.32
CA ALA A 71 -2.57 -58.53 2.28
C ALA A 71 -1.55 -57.46 1.87
N ARG A 72 -0.47 -57.83 1.17
CA ARG A 72 0.50 -56.88 0.58
C ARG A 72 -0.07 -56.13 -0.63
N GLY A 73 -0.96 -56.78 -1.39
CA GLY A 73 -1.71 -56.14 -2.47
C GLY A 73 -2.64 -55.06 -1.95
N ASP A 74 -3.41 -55.37 -0.91
CA ASP A 74 -4.33 -54.45 -0.26
C ASP A 74 -3.60 -53.26 0.39
N LEU A 75 -2.46 -53.51 1.05
CA LEU A 75 -1.62 -52.45 1.61
C LEU A 75 -1.05 -51.51 0.53
N ALA A 76 -0.62 -52.03 -0.62
CA ALA A 76 -0.11 -51.21 -1.71
C ALA A 76 -1.19 -50.30 -2.31
N VAL A 77 -2.44 -50.78 -2.38
CA VAL A 77 -3.60 -49.97 -2.82
C VAL A 77 -3.88 -48.85 -1.81
N LEU A 78 -3.93 -49.19 -0.51
CA LEU A 78 -4.14 -48.19 0.54
C LEU A 78 -3.04 -47.12 0.59
N LEU A 79 -1.78 -47.51 0.39
CA LEU A 79 -0.65 -46.57 0.32
C LEU A 79 -0.71 -45.69 -0.93
N GLN A 80 -1.15 -46.23 -2.07
CA GLN A 80 -1.35 -45.44 -3.29
C GLN A 80 -2.49 -44.43 -3.10
N GLU A 81 -3.63 -44.84 -2.54
CA GLU A 81 -4.73 -43.91 -2.24
C GLU A 81 -4.32 -42.82 -1.25
N ALA A 82 -3.55 -43.18 -0.21
CA ALA A 82 -3.01 -42.21 0.75
C ALA A 82 -2.05 -41.21 0.08
N LEU A 83 -1.20 -41.70 -0.82
CA LEU A 83 -0.29 -40.86 -1.61
C LEU A 83 -1.06 -39.90 -2.51
N ASP A 84 -2.06 -40.39 -3.24
CA ASP A 84 -2.86 -39.58 -4.15
C ASP A 84 -3.59 -38.45 -3.39
N ARG A 85 -4.13 -38.75 -2.19
CA ARG A 85 -4.73 -37.74 -1.31
C ARG A 85 -3.71 -36.74 -0.78
N ALA A 86 -2.52 -37.19 -0.38
CA ALA A 86 -1.47 -36.30 0.11
C ALA A 86 -0.96 -35.36 -0.99
N GLU A 87 -0.79 -35.86 -2.22
CA GLU A 87 -0.42 -35.04 -3.38
C GLU A 87 -1.53 -34.05 -3.75
N ALA A 88 -2.80 -34.44 -3.68
CA ALA A 88 -3.93 -33.52 -3.87
C ALA A 88 -3.92 -32.39 -2.85
N ARG A 89 -3.71 -32.71 -1.55
CA ARG A 89 -3.61 -31.71 -0.48
C ARG A 89 -2.46 -30.73 -0.68
N VAL A 90 -1.31 -31.19 -1.20
CA VAL A 90 -0.20 -30.29 -1.56
C VAL A 90 -0.61 -29.30 -2.65
N ARG A 91 -1.28 -29.79 -3.71
CA ARG A 91 -1.72 -28.93 -4.82
C ARG A 91 -2.78 -27.91 -4.37
N GLU A 92 -3.72 -28.34 -3.52
CA GLU A 92 -4.72 -27.45 -2.93
C GLU A 92 -4.05 -26.35 -2.10
N PHE A 93 -3.10 -26.73 -1.23
CA PHE A 93 -2.36 -25.78 -0.42
C PHE A 93 -1.55 -24.79 -1.29
N GLU A 94 -0.87 -25.27 -2.34
CA GLU A 94 -0.12 -24.41 -3.27
C GLU A 94 -1.05 -23.46 -4.03
N ALA A 95 -2.25 -23.90 -4.42
CA ALA A 95 -3.25 -23.07 -5.07
C ALA A 95 -3.83 -22.00 -4.13
N GLU A 96 -4.15 -22.38 -2.88
CA GLU A 96 -4.61 -21.45 -1.84
C GLU A 96 -3.56 -20.39 -1.53
N ALA A 97 -2.29 -20.80 -1.38
CA ALA A 97 -1.18 -19.88 -1.16
C ALA A 97 -1.00 -18.89 -2.33
N HIS A 98 -1.16 -19.36 -3.58
CA HIS A 98 -1.10 -18.49 -4.75
C HIS A 98 -2.25 -17.47 -4.79
N MET A 99 -3.47 -17.90 -4.47
CA MET A 99 -4.63 -17.00 -4.42
C MET A 99 -4.49 -15.96 -3.30
N GLU A 100 -3.98 -16.36 -2.14
CA GLU A 100 -3.71 -15.41 -1.05
C GLU A 100 -2.59 -14.43 -1.42
N ALA A 101 -1.55 -14.86 -2.13
CA ALA A 101 -0.50 -13.96 -2.63
C ALA A 101 -1.08 -12.89 -3.58
N LEU A 102 -1.90 -13.30 -4.55
CA LEU A 102 -2.60 -12.37 -5.45
C LEU A 102 -3.51 -11.40 -4.69
N ARG A 103 -4.25 -11.91 -3.68
CA ARG A 103 -5.12 -11.09 -2.83
C ARG A 103 -4.32 -10.01 -2.10
N LEU A 104 -3.16 -10.37 -1.57
CA LEU A 104 -2.25 -9.47 -0.86
C LEU A 104 -1.63 -8.42 -1.79
N GLU A 105 -1.21 -8.80 -3.00
CA GLU A 105 -0.74 -7.85 -4.04
C GLU A 105 -1.83 -6.82 -4.38
N MET A 106 -3.06 -7.26 -4.58
CA MET A 106 -4.17 -6.33 -4.84
C MET A 106 -4.50 -5.44 -3.64
N GLU A 107 -4.33 -5.93 -2.41
CA GLU A 107 -4.52 -5.13 -1.19
C GLU A 107 -3.41 -4.09 -1.03
N THR A 108 -2.14 -4.45 -1.29
CA THR A 108 -1.02 -3.51 -1.22
C THR A 108 -1.14 -2.41 -2.29
N GLU A 109 -1.46 -2.77 -3.54
CA GLU A 109 -1.70 -1.76 -4.59
C GLU A 109 -2.83 -0.78 -4.23
N ARG A 110 -3.94 -1.29 -3.68
CA ARG A 110 -5.05 -0.45 -3.22
C ARG A 110 -4.63 0.49 -2.10
N TRP A 111 -3.85 0.01 -1.14
CA TRP A 111 -3.30 0.84 -0.07
C TRP A 111 -2.37 1.92 -0.62
N THR A 112 -1.41 1.56 -1.48
CA THR A 112 -0.48 2.52 -2.08
C THR A 112 -1.22 3.60 -2.88
N MET A 113 -2.23 3.21 -3.67
CA MET A 113 -3.05 4.17 -4.42
C MET A 113 -3.85 5.09 -3.49
N ALA A 114 -4.44 4.56 -2.42
CA ALA A 114 -5.18 5.37 -1.45
C ALA A 114 -4.28 6.40 -0.77
N THR A 115 -3.07 6.00 -0.36
CA THR A 115 -2.07 6.90 0.25
C THR A 115 -1.63 7.98 -0.74
N ALA A 116 -1.32 7.63 -1.99
CA ALA A 116 -0.95 8.60 -3.01
C ALA A 116 -2.08 9.62 -3.30
N MET A 117 -3.33 9.16 -3.29
CA MET A 117 -4.50 10.03 -3.48
C MET A 117 -4.74 10.97 -2.29
N GLU A 118 -4.37 10.55 -1.08
CA GLU A 118 -4.40 11.41 0.11
C GLU A 118 -3.31 12.49 0.05
N GLU A 119 -2.08 12.13 -0.32
CA GLU A 119 -0.98 13.09 -0.55
C GLU A 119 -1.36 14.15 -1.60
N LEU A 120 -1.89 13.73 -2.75
CA LEU A 120 -2.36 14.66 -3.80
C LEU A 120 -3.47 15.59 -3.33
N ARG A 121 -4.35 15.11 -2.44
CA ARG A 121 -5.45 15.92 -1.88
C ARG A 121 -4.91 17.00 -0.95
N ASP A 122 -3.93 16.66 -0.11
CA ASP A 122 -3.31 17.59 0.83
C ASP A 122 -2.47 18.65 0.09
N ASP A 123 -1.74 18.25 -0.94
CA ASP A 123 -1.02 19.18 -1.83
C ASP A 123 -1.98 20.15 -2.53
N TRP A 124 -3.10 19.64 -3.05
CA TRP A 124 -4.14 20.48 -3.67
C TRP A 124 -4.75 21.45 -2.68
N ALA A 125 -5.01 21.03 -1.44
CA ALA A 125 -5.55 21.90 -0.39
C ALA A 125 -4.56 23.03 -0.06
N THR A 126 -3.27 22.72 0.06
CA THR A 126 -2.19 23.69 0.27
C THR A 126 -2.12 24.71 -0.87
N MET A 127 -2.05 24.23 -2.13
CA MET A 127 -2.03 25.09 -3.30
C MET A 127 -3.24 26.02 -3.38
N ARG A 128 -4.43 25.49 -3.08
CA ARG A 128 -5.66 26.28 -3.04
C ARG A 128 -5.59 27.39 -1.98
N GLY A 129 -5.03 27.09 -0.81
CA GLY A 129 -4.78 28.09 0.23
C GLY A 129 -3.90 29.23 -0.27
N HIS A 130 -2.76 28.90 -0.88
CA HIS A 130 -1.84 29.90 -1.44
C HIS A 130 -2.49 30.76 -2.53
N LEU A 131 -3.30 30.16 -3.41
CA LEU A 131 -4.02 30.90 -4.45
C LEU A 131 -5.06 31.86 -3.86
N LEU A 132 -5.76 31.47 -2.80
CA LEU A 132 -6.71 32.34 -2.11
C LEU A 132 -6.00 33.52 -1.43
N GLU A 133 -4.88 33.28 -0.76
CA GLU A 133 -4.06 34.36 -0.18
C GLU A 133 -3.53 35.31 -1.25
N ALA A 134 -2.98 34.78 -2.35
CA ALA A 134 -2.46 35.60 -3.45
C ALA A 134 -3.55 36.46 -4.08
N ARG A 135 -4.77 35.91 -4.22
CA ARG A 135 -5.93 36.64 -4.71
C ARG A 135 -6.33 37.78 -3.78
N GLU A 136 -6.29 37.55 -2.47
CA GLU A 136 -6.65 38.59 -1.50
C GLU A 136 -5.60 39.71 -1.47
N ARG A 137 -4.31 39.36 -1.46
CA ARG A 137 -3.21 40.34 -1.61
C ARG A 137 -3.33 41.16 -2.90
N HIS A 138 -3.75 40.54 -4.00
CA HIS A 138 -4.00 41.25 -5.26
C HIS A 138 -5.13 42.28 -5.12
N ARG A 139 -6.26 41.90 -4.50
CA ARG A 139 -7.38 42.83 -4.25
C ARG A 139 -6.98 44.00 -3.36
N GLU A 140 -6.23 43.73 -2.31
CA GLU A 140 -5.70 44.78 -1.42
C GLU A 140 -4.78 45.75 -2.20
N ALA A 141 -3.92 45.21 -3.06
CA ALA A 141 -3.05 46.02 -3.90
C ALA A 141 -3.85 46.86 -4.92
N GLU A 142 -4.89 46.31 -5.53
CA GLU A 142 -5.79 47.06 -6.42
C GLU A 142 -6.53 48.18 -5.68
N ALA A 143 -7.04 47.90 -4.49
CA ALA A 143 -7.69 48.90 -3.65
C ALA A 143 -6.71 50.01 -3.24
N ALA A 144 -5.47 49.68 -2.90
CA ALA A 144 -4.43 50.64 -2.61
C ALA A 144 -4.09 51.51 -3.82
N ARG A 145 -3.96 50.91 -5.01
CA ARG A 145 -3.74 51.63 -6.28
C ARG A 145 -4.87 52.60 -6.58
N ALA A 146 -6.12 52.18 -6.40
CA ALA A 146 -7.29 53.03 -6.60
C ALA A 146 -7.30 54.23 -5.64
N ARG A 147 -6.92 54.03 -4.37
CA ARG A 147 -6.79 55.12 -3.39
C ARG A 147 -5.70 56.13 -3.79
N ILE A 148 -4.52 55.65 -4.16
CA ILE A 148 -3.41 56.51 -4.62
C ILE A 148 -3.83 57.34 -5.85
N ALA A 149 -4.53 56.71 -6.81
CA ALA A 149 -5.04 57.41 -7.98
C ALA A 149 -6.05 58.51 -7.62
N ALA A 150 -6.96 58.25 -6.69
CA ALA A 150 -7.91 59.24 -6.20
C ALA A 150 -7.21 60.41 -5.49
N ASP A 151 -6.26 60.12 -4.60
CA ASP A 151 -5.48 61.12 -3.88
C ASP A 151 -4.67 62.01 -4.85
N TYR A 152 -4.10 61.40 -5.90
CA TYR A 152 -3.37 62.11 -6.95
C TYR A 152 -4.26 63.13 -7.68
N GLU A 153 -5.47 62.75 -8.09
CA GLU A 153 -6.39 63.69 -8.75
C GLU A 153 -6.81 64.84 -7.82
N ILE A 154 -7.05 64.56 -6.53
CA ILE A 154 -7.35 65.62 -5.53
C ILE A 154 -6.17 66.60 -5.39
N LEU A 155 -4.95 66.08 -5.30
CA LEU A 155 -3.73 66.89 -5.18
C LEU A 155 -3.51 67.74 -6.42
N LYS A 156 -3.65 67.15 -7.61
CA LYS A 156 -3.55 67.82 -8.91
C LYS A 156 -4.55 68.97 -9.01
N ASP A 157 -5.80 68.77 -8.65
CA ASP A 157 -6.83 69.81 -8.64
C ASP A 157 -6.49 70.95 -7.68
N ARG A 158 -6.00 70.64 -6.48
CA ARG A 158 -5.56 71.65 -5.49
C ARG A 158 -4.39 72.47 -6.01
N VAL A 159 -3.41 71.85 -6.64
CA VAL A 159 -2.24 72.53 -7.23
C VAL A 159 -2.68 73.46 -8.37
N LEU A 160 -3.55 72.97 -9.25
CA LEU A 160 -4.10 73.78 -10.34
C LEU A 160 -4.91 74.98 -9.82
N LYS A 161 -5.72 74.78 -8.78
CA LYS A 161 -6.47 75.86 -8.14
C LYS A 161 -5.54 76.92 -7.54
N LYS A 162 -4.53 76.52 -6.75
CA LYS A 162 -3.53 77.45 -6.20
C LYS A 162 -2.80 78.23 -7.29
N ARG A 163 -2.41 77.55 -8.38
CA ARG A 163 -1.73 78.22 -9.51
C ARG A 163 -2.62 79.27 -10.17
N ARG A 164 -3.92 78.99 -10.34
CA ARG A 164 -4.89 79.96 -10.87
C ARG A 164 -5.10 81.14 -9.92
N GLU A 165 -5.11 80.91 -8.60
CA GLU A 165 -5.22 81.98 -7.60
C GLU A 165 -4.00 82.89 -7.61
N GLN A 166 -2.79 82.33 -7.67
CA GLN A 166 -1.54 83.09 -7.78
C GLN A 166 -1.48 83.94 -9.05
N GLN A 167 -1.94 83.41 -10.19
CA GLN A 167 -2.03 84.16 -11.46
C GLN A 167 -3.03 85.31 -11.43
N ARG A 168 -4.01 85.30 -10.52
CA ARG A 168 -4.99 86.39 -10.36
C ARG A 168 -4.51 87.48 -9.40
N GLN A 169 -3.48 87.19 -8.60
CA GLN A 169 -2.91 88.11 -7.60
C GLN A 169 -1.61 88.80 -8.08
N ALA A 170 -1.09 88.40 -9.23
CA ALA A 170 0.03 89.02 -9.93
C ALA A 170 -0.47 89.89 -11.09
#